data_AF-A0A7S1QP79-F1
#
_entry.id   AF-A0A7S1QP79-F1
#
_cell.length_a   1.000
_cell.length_b   1.000
_cell.length_c   1.000
_cell.angle_alpha   90.00
_cell.angle_beta   90.00
_cell.angle_gamma   90.00
#
_symmetry.space_group_name_H-M   'P 1'
#
loop_
_entity.id
_entity.type
_entity.pdbx_description
1 polymer ?
#
loop_
_entity_poly.entity_id
_entity_poly.type
_entity_poly.pdbx_seq_one_letter_code
_entity_poly.pdbx_strand_id
1 'polypeptide(L)'
;PTQFQRRPTGPEGREGLRPALLNAMPVEVLSERASEPCVVCWEPLLAKQEARRLPCLHLFHRLCIDRWLCVRATCPLDNLRLEEALGQASASEDGPGGMD
;
A
#
# COMPACT_ATOMS: atom_id res chain seq x y z
N PRO A 1 34.17 -18.25 5.51
CA PRO A 1 33.66 -17.89 4.18
C PRO A 1 32.13 -17.83 4.15
N THR A 2 31.56 -16.70 4.60
CA THR A 2 30.20 -16.27 4.21
C THR A 2 30.26 -14.75 4.17
N GLN A 3 30.47 -14.22 2.97
CA GLN A 3 30.46 -12.79 2.73
C GLN A 3 29.03 -12.30 2.96
N PHE A 4 28.78 -11.68 4.11
CA PHE A 4 27.60 -10.83 4.30
C PHE A 4 27.75 -9.66 3.34
N GLN A 5 27.30 -9.87 2.10
CA GLN A 5 27.21 -8.82 1.10
C GLN A 5 26.26 -7.77 1.64
N ARG A 6 26.82 -6.70 2.21
CA ARG A 6 26.12 -5.46 2.49
C ARG A 6 25.52 -5.00 1.15
N ARG A 7 24.20 -5.07 1.04
CA ARG A 7 23.48 -4.59 -0.14
C ARG A 7 23.81 -3.11 -0.34
N PRO A 8 24.03 -2.66 -1.58
CA PRO A 8 24.38 -1.28 -1.85
C PRO A 8 23.22 -0.37 -1.42
N THR A 9 23.48 0.54 -0.49
CA THR A 9 22.62 1.69 -0.18
C THR A 9 22.99 2.83 -1.14
N GLY A 10 22.64 2.65 -2.41
CA GLY A 10 22.68 3.71 -3.43
C GLY A 10 21.24 4.19 -3.74
N PRO A 11 21.04 5.42 -4.24
CA PRO A 11 19.73 5.99 -4.49
C PRO A 11 19.20 5.50 -5.84
N GLU A 12 18.87 4.22 -5.96
CA GLU A 12 18.27 3.67 -7.18
C GLU A 12 16.78 3.37 -6.99
N GLY A 13 15.99 4.46 -7.13
CA GLY A 13 14.73 4.41 -7.86
C GLY A 13 13.51 3.75 -7.22
N ARG A 14 13.44 3.61 -5.89
CA ARG A 14 12.18 3.26 -5.21
C ARG A 14 11.72 4.43 -4.37
N GLU A 15 11.07 5.38 -5.02
CA GLU A 15 10.39 6.48 -4.35
C GLU A 15 9.12 5.95 -3.66
N GLY A 16 8.84 6.45 -2.47
CA GLY A 16 7.60 6.16 -1.77
C GLY A 16 6.39 6.79 -2.43
N LEU A 17 5.22 6.38 -1.97
CA LEU A 17 3.95 6.95 -2.38
C LEU A 17 3.91 8.41 -1.94
N ARG A 18 3.48 9.30 -2.85
CA ARG A 18 3.32 10.71 -2.55
C ARG A 18 2.40 10.90 -1.33
N PRO A 19 2.75 11.76 -0.34
CA PRO A 19 1.96 11.92 0.88
C PRO A 19 0.48 12.27 0.62
N ALA A 20 0.20 13.06 -0.42
CA ALA A 20 -1.16 13.40 -0.81
C ALA A 20 -2.00 12.17 -1.20
N LEU A 21 -1.41 11.22 -1.94
CA LEU A 21 -2.09 9.98 -2.33
C LEU A 21 -2.31 9.04 -1.14
N LEU A 22 -1.32 8.96 -0.25
CA LEU A 22 -1.42 8.19 1.00
C LEU A 22 -2.54 8.74 1.90
N ASN A 23 -2.61 10.05 2.06
CA ASN A 23 -3.62 10.72 2.90
C ASN A 23 -5.03 10.68 2.29
N ALA A 24 -5.14 10.58 0.96
CA ALA A 24 -6.43 10.44 0.27
C ALA A 24 -7.06 9.05 0.46
N MET A 25 -6.26 8.03 0.79
CA MET A 25 -6.78 6.69 1.04
C MET A 25 -7.57 6.67 2.36
N PRO A 26 -8.73 5.99 2.42
CA PRO A 26 -9.52 5.94 3.65
C PRO A 26 -8.80 5.17 4.76
N VAL A 27 -9.05 5.60 6.00
CA VAL A 27 -8.69 4.89 7.23
C VAL A 27 -10.00 4.37 7.82
N GLU A 28 -10.03 3.09 8.16
CA GLU A 28 -11.16 2.45 8.84
C GLU A 28 -10.78 2.11 10.29
N VAL A 29 -11.72 2.31 11.21
CA VAL A 29 -11.61 1.81 12.59
C VAL A 29 -12.28 0.45 12.63
N LEU A 30 -11.54 -0.58 13.00
CA LEU A 30 -12.05 -1.95 12.97
C LEU A 30 -13.15 -2.16 14.02
N SER A 31 -14.28 -2.74 13.61
CA SER A 31 -15.36 -3.13 14.53
C SER A 31 -15.00 -4.36 15.37
N GLU A 32 -14.20 -5.25 14.80
CA GLU A 32 -13.79 -6.53 15.38
C GLU A 32 -12.36 -6.89 14.98
N ARG A 33 -11.87 -8.04 15.45
CA ARG A 33 -10.56 -8.55 15.05
C ARG A 33 -10.60 -9.01 13.59
N ALA A 34 -9.63 -8.60 12.78
CA ALA A 34 -9.51 -9.11 11.41
C ALA A 34 -9.01 -10.57 11.40
N SER A 35 -9.39 -11.32 10.35
CA SER A 35 -8.92 -12.70 10.15
C SER A 35 -7.40 -12.78 10.03
N GLU A 36 -6.83 -11.92 9.18
CA GLU A 36 -5.40 -11.91 8.90
C GLU A 36 -4.65 -10.90 9.79
N PRO A 37 -3.43 -11.24 10.25
CA PRO A 37 -2.59 -10.31 10.99
C PRO A 37 -1.99 -9.24 10.06
N CYS A 38 -1.53 -8.14 10.65
CA CYS A 38 -0.76 -7.14 9.91
C CYS A 38 0.64 -7.70 9.61
N VAL A 39 0.91 -8.12 8.36
CA VAL A 39 2.20 -8.74 8.00
C VAL A 39 3.42 -7.80 8.06
N VAL A 40 3.20 -6.50 8.27
CA VAL A 40 4.29 -5.52 8.45
C VAL A 40 4.88 -5.62 9.85
N CYS A 41 4.04 -5.76 10.88
CA CYS A 41 4.46 -5.88 12.28
C CYS A 41 4.27 -7.29 12.86
N TRP A 42 3.62 -8.19 12.12
CA TRP A 42 3.26 -9.56 12.50
C TRP A 42 2.30 -9.68 13.69
N GLU A 43 1.63 -8.57 14.05
CA GLU A 43 0.66 -8.51 15.15
C GLU A 43 -0.79 -8.58 14.64
N PRO A 44 -1.75 -9.07 15.46
CA PRO A 44 -3.15 -9.09 15.08
C PRO A 44 -3.73 -7.68 14.94
N LEU A 45 -4.65 -7.55 13.98
CA LEU A 45 -5.49 -6.37 13.80
C LEU A 45 -6.73 -6.52 14.70
N LEU A 46 -6.84 -5.69 15.73
CA LEU A 46 -7.88 -5.80 16.77
C LEU A 46 -8.97 -4.73 16.61
N ALA A 47 -10.13 -4.98 17.23
CA ALA A 47 -11.21 -4.01 17.32
C ALA A 47 -10.72 -2.66 17.88
N LYS A 48 -11.31 -1.58 17.39
CA LYS A 48 -10.99 -0.18 17.72
C LYS A 48 -9.61 0.31 17.27
N GLN A 49 -8.83 -0.50 16.56
CA GLN A 49 -7.58 -0.06 15.94
C GLN A 49 -7.84 0.59 14.59
N GLU A 50 -7.01 1.57 14.22
CA GLU A 50 -7.02 2.17 12.90
C GLU A 50 -6.26 1.30 11.91
N ALA A 51 -6.93 0.96 10.82
CA ALA A 51 -6.38 0.19 9.72
C ALA A 51 -6.59 0.92 8.40
N ARG A 52 -5.76 0.60 7.41
CA ARG A 52 -5.90 1.10 6.06
C ARG A 52 -6.03 -0.10 5.12
N ARG A 53 -7.11 -0.06 4.34
CA ARG A 53 -7.36 -1.01 3.26
C ARG A 53 -6.83 -0.44 1.96
N LEU A 54 -5.92 -1.16 1.32
CA LEU A 54 -5.39 -0.79 0.02
C LEU A 54 -6.43 -1.08 -1.09
N PRO A 55 -6.29 -0.50 -2.31
CA PRO A 55 -7.13 -0.83 -3.47
C PRO A 55 -7.17 -2.32 -3.82
N CYS A 56 -6.11 -3.08 -3.52
CA CYS A 56 -6.10 -4.54 -3.63
C CYS A 56 -6.80 -5.27 -2.47
N LEU A 57 -7.54 -4.56 -1.63
CA LEU A 57 -8.33 -5.04 -0.49
C LEU A 57 -7.54 -5.60 0.70
N HIS A 58 -6.21 -5.64 0.61
CA HIS A 58 -5.34 -6.00 1.71
C HIS A 58 -5.36 -4.95 2.84
N LEU A 59 -5.35 -5.42 4.08
CA LEU A 59 -5.57 -4.63 5.28
C LEU A 59 -4.34 -4.64 6.20
N PHE A 60 -3.99 -3.47 6.74
CA PHE A 60 -2.83 -3.28 7.60
C PHE A 60 -3.11 -2.23 8.67
N HIS A 61 -2.35 -2.21 9.77
CA HIS A 61 -2.41 -1.08 10.70
C HIS A 61 -2.03 0.19 9.95
N ARG A 62 -2.79 1.27 10.15
CA ARG A 62 -2.57 2.55 9.47
C ARG A 62 -1.10 2.98 9.54
N LEU A 63 -0.53 3.05 10.75
CA LEU A 63 0.85 3.51 10.95
C LEU A 63 1.88 2.59 10.30
N CYS A 64 1.64 1.28 10.29
CA CYS A 64 2.56 0.30 9.70
C CYS A 64 2.62 0.47 8.19
N ILE A 65 1.46 0.52 7.53
CA ILE A 65 1.42 0.65 6.08
C ILE A 65 1.78 2.05 5.62
N ASP A 66 1.44 3.10 6.37
CA ASP A 66 1.85 4.47 6.04
C ASP A 66 3.38 4.58 5.99
N ARG A 67 4.08 4.04 7.01
CA ARG A 67 5.56 4.01 7.04
C ARG A 67 6.14 3.21 5.87
N TRP A 68 5.54 2.07 5.54
CA TRP A 68 5.98 1.25 4.41
C TRP A 68 5.86 2.02 3.10
N LEU A 69 4.70 2.65 2.88
CA LEU A 69 4.39 3.38 1.66
C LEU A 69 5.25 4.64 1.47
N CYS A 70 5.75 5.27 2.54
CA CYS A 70 6.73 6.35 2.43
C CYS A 70 8.07 5.94 1.77
N VAL A 71 8.37 4.64 1.71
CA VAL A 71 9.61 4.11 1.12
C VAL A 71 9.33 3.27 -0.12
N ARG A 72 8.17 2.60 -0.16
CA ARG A 72 7.80 1.69 -1.24
C ARG A 72 6.32 1.79 -1.53
N ALA A 73 5.96 2.35 -2.67
CA ALA A 73 4.57 2.48 -3.09
C ALA A 73 3.90 1.20 -3.62
N THR A 74 4.22 0.06 -3.01
CA THR A 74 3.73 -1.25 -3.40
C THR A 74 3.13 -1.95 -2.19
N CYS A 75 2.03 -2.67 -2.40
CA CYS A 75 1.44 -3.50 -1.37
C CYS A 75 2.44 -4.57 -0.90
N PRO A 76 2.62 -4.78 0.42
CA PRO A 76 3.52 -5.80 0.96
C PRO A 76 3.17 -7.26 0.60
N LEU A 77 1.92 -7.53 0.20
CA LEU A 77 1.42 -8.89 -0.04
C LEU A 77 1.47 -9.31 -1.52
N ASP A 78 1.00 -8.44 -2.43
CA ASP A 78 0.85 -8.76 -3.86
C ASP A 78 1.75 -7.91 -4.77
N ASN A 79 2.53 -6.98 -4.22
CA ASN A 79 3.37 -6.02 -4.94
C ASN A 79 2.60 -5.10 -5.90
N LEU A 80 1.27 -4.97 -5.79
CA LEU A 80 0.50 -4.02 -6.59
C LEU A 80 1.01 -2.59 -6.33
N ARG A 81 1.24 -1.84 -7.40
CA ARG A 81 1.68 -0.44 -7.33
C ARG A 81 0.51 0.50 -7.10
N LEU A 82 0.58 1.27 -6.02
CA LEU A 82 -0.56 2.05 -5.55
C LEU A 82 -0.76 3.36 -6.29
N GLU A 83 0.28 3.98 -6.85
CA GLU A 83 0.10 5.19 -7.67
C GLU A 83 -0.86 4.97 -8.83
N GLU A 84 -0.71 3.84 -9.51
CA GLU A 84 -1.46 3.50 -10.71
C GLU A 84 -2.89 3.09 -10.34
N ALA A 85 -3.05 2.27 -9.30
CA ALA A 85 -4.35 1.83 -8.82
C ALA A 85 -5.24 2.99 -8.32
N LEU A 86 -4.65 3.99 -7.67
CA LEU A 86 -5.39 5.18 -7.21
C LEU A 86 -5.72 6.15 -8.35
N GLY A 87 -4.88 6.23 -9.40
CA GLY A 87 -5.17 7.05 -10.58
C GLY A 87 -6.26 6.48 -11.48
N GLN A 88 -6.44 5.16 -11.49
CA GLN A 88 -7.47 4.48 -12.28
C GLN A 88 -8.86 4.51 -11.63
N ALA A 89 -8.93 4.72 -10.31
CA ALA A 89 -10.22 4.88 -9.59
C ALA A 89 -11.01 6.14 -10.01
N SER A 90 -10.37 7.05 -10.77
CA SER A 90 -10.98 8.27 -11.33
C SER A 90 -11.19 8.24 -12.86
N ALA A 91 -10.85 7.15 -13.55
CA ALA A 91 -10.98 7.05 -15.02
C ALA A 91 -12.14 6.14 -15.42
N SER A 92 -13.36 6.64 -15.26
CA SER A 92 -14.49 6.23 -16.11
C SER A 92 -14.82 7.42 -17.00
N GLU A 93 -14.06 7.56 -18.09
CA GLU A 93 -14.48 8.38 -19.23
C GLU A 93 -14.41 7.51 -20.49
N ASP A 94 -15.56 7.45 -21.14
CA ASP A 94 -15.89 6.78 -22.39
C ASP A 94 -14.82 6.95 -23.48
N GLY A 95 -14.35 5.83 -24.03
CA GLY A 95 -13.57 5.83 -25.27
C GLY A 95 -14.51 5.88 -26.49
N PRO A 96 -14.45 6.92 -27.35
CA PRO A 96 -15.12 6.87 -28.63
C PRO A 96 -14.28 5.99 -29.56
N GLY A 97 -14.69 4.74 -29.73
CA GLY A 97 -14.17 3.87 -30.76
C GLY A 97 -14.69 4.31 -32.13
N GLY A 98 -13.96 5.22 -32.77
CA GLY A 98 -14.11 5.54 -34.18
C GLY A 98 -12.75 5.49 -34.88
N MET A 99 -12.58 4.51 -35.78
CA MET A 99 -11.83 4.68 -37.03
C MET A 99 -12.30 3.62 -38.04
N ASP A 100 -12.70 4.12 -39.22
CA ASP A 100 -13.11 3.51 -40.50
C ASP A 100 -14.18 2.42 -40.56
#